data_AF-A0A1Y0IBP8-F1
#
_entry.id   AF-A0A1Y0IBP8-F1
#
_cell.length_a   1.000
_cell.length_b   1.000
_cell.length_c   1.000
_cell.angle_alpha   90.00
_cell.angle_beta   90.00
_cell.angle_gamma   90.00
#
_symmetry.space_group_name_H-M   'P 1'
#
loop_
_entity.id
_entity.type
_entity.pdbx_description
1 polymer ?
#
loop_
_entity_poly.entity_id
_entity_poly.type
_entity_poly.pdbx_seq_one_letter_code
_entity_poly.pdbx_strand_id
1 'polypeptide(L)'
;MDMYIIAVILSGVISLFLLVKIWRSDEHLLIKFAVSSVTVIPVMGPVFYMFVSNRTPPQHVCLQDNGPRGSYLHRHLIMSKFYKRIAKEDGVSDEQELRN
;
A
#
# COMPACT_ATOMS: atom_id res chain seq x y z
N MET A 1 9.23 -37.92 -0.38
CA MET A 1 10.21 -37.02 0.27
C MET A 1 10.60 -35.86 -0.63
N ASP A 2 10.55 -36.05 -1.95
CA ASP A 2 10.97 -35.05 -2.95
C ASP A 2 10.13 -33.77 -2.91
N MET A 3 8.81 -33.88 -2.77
CA MET A 3 7.91 -32.72 -2.70
C MET A 3 8.21 -31.80 -1.50
N TYR A 4 8.62 -32.38 -0.36
CA TYR A 4 8.93 -31.61 0.84
C TYR A 4 10.25 -30.85 0.68
N ILE A 5 11.26 -31.50 0.09
CA ILE A 5 12.55 -30.86 -0.24
C ILE A 5 12.34 -29.72 -1.22
N ILE A 6 11.52 -29.93 -2.25
CA ILE A 6 11.16 -28.87 -3.22
C ILE A 6 10.47 -27.71 -2.51
N ALA A 7 9.52 -27.97 -1.62
CA ALA A 7 8.82 -26.92 -0.86
C ALA A 7 9.78 -26.11 0.03
N VAL A 8 10.73 -26.79 0.69
CA VAL A 8 11.77 -26.13 1.51
C VAL A 8 12.65 -25.24 0.65
N ILE A 9 13.14 -25.75 -0.49
CA ILE A 9 13.98 -24.97 -1.42
C ILE A 9 13.20 -23.76 -1.95
N LEU A 10 11.95 -23.93 -2.39
CA LEU A 10 11.12 -22.84 -2.89
C LEU A 10 10.89 -21.76 -1.82
N SER A 11 10.63 -22.18 -0.57
CA SER A 11 10.46 -21.26 0.55
C SER A 11 11.73 -20.46 0.86
N GLY A 12 12.90 -21.09 0.74
CA GLY A 12 14.20 -20.44 0.90
C GLY A 12 14.47 -19.40 -0.19
N VAL A 13 14.17 -19.73 -1.45
CA VAL A 13 14.31 -18.79 -2.58
C VAL A 13 13.40 -17.57 -2.41
N ILE A 14 12.14 -17.79 -2.01
CA ILE A 14 11.18 -16.70 -1.74
C ILE A 14 11.65 -15.83 -0.58
N SER A 15 12.15 -16.45 0.49
CA SER A 15 12.70 -15.74 1.66
C SER A 15 13.90 -14.87 1.27
N LEU A 16 14.86 -15.42 0.53
CA LEU A 16 16.04 -14.69 0.06
C LEU A 16 15.65 -13.51 -0.83
N PHE A 17 14.69 -13.71 -1.74
CA PHE A 17 14.17 -12.64 -2.59
C PHE A 17 13.52 -11.51 -1.79
N LEU A 18 12.69 -11.84 -0.79
CA LEU A 18 12.07 -10.87 0.11
C LEU A 18 13.10 -10.10 0.93
N LEU A 19 14.17 -10.77 1.37
CA LEU A 19 15.26 -10.18 2.12
C LEU A 19 16.05 -9.17 1.27
N VAL A 20 16.39 -9.51 0.03
CA VAL A 20 17.02 -8.56 -0.91
C VAL A 20 16.09 -7.37 -1.19
N LYS A 21 14.79 -7.62 -1.33
CA LYS A 21 13.78 -6.57 -1.56
C LYS A 21 13.62 -5.64 -0.35
N ILE A 22 13.74 -6.14 0.89
CA ILE A 22 13.68 -5.31 2.10
C ILE A 22 14.91 -4.42 2.21
N TRP A 23 16.09 -4.97 1.92
CA TRP A 23 17.35 -4.24 2.03
C TRP A 23 17.44 -3.09 1.03
N ARG A 24 16.78 -3.23 -0.12
CA ARG A 24 16.66 -2.20 -1.16
C ARG A 24 15.56 -1.15 -0.89
N SER A 25 14.71 -1.34 0.12
CA SER A 25 13.68 -0.35 0.53
C SER A 25 14.31 0.78 1.35
N ASP A 26 13.81 2.02 1.24
CA ASP A 26 14.30 3.20 1.98
C ASP A 26 13.64 3.32 3.38
N GLU A 27 13.44 2.17 4.03
CA GLU A 27 12.82 2.08 5.36
C GLU A 27 13.87 2.16 6.48
N HIS A 28 13.44 2.63 7.67
CA HIS A 28 14.27 2.74 8.86
C HIS A 28 15.03 1.43 9.16
N LEU A 29 16.32 1.55 9.50
CA LEU A 29 17.23 0.42 9.73
C LEU A 29 16.71 -0.59 10.78
N LEU A 30 16.01 -0.12 11.82
CA LEU A 30 15.41 -0.99 12.84
C LEU A 30 14.28 -1.87 12.27
N ILE A 31 13.45 -1.31 11.39
CA ILE A 31 12.37 -2.04 10.72
C ILE A 31 12.98 -3.08 9.76
N LYS A 32 14.06 -2.73 9.06
CA LYS A 32 14.80 -3.71 8.22
C LYS A 32 15.29 -4.90 9.03
N PHE A 33 15.87 -4.67 10.21
CA PHE A 33 16.35 -5.77 11.06
C PHE A 33 15.21 -6.64 11.60
N ALA A 34 14.12 -6.02 12.07
CA ALA A 34 12.96 -6.74 12.60
C ALA A 34 12.24 -7.56 11.52
N VAL A 35 12.10 -7.00 10.31
CA VAL A 35 11.46 -7.72 9.20
C VAL A 35 12.37 -8.81 8.64
N SER A 36 13.69 -8.56 8.59
CA SER A 36 14.69 -9.54 8.14
C SER A 36 14.80 -10.75 9.06
N SER A 37 14.68 -10.59 10.39
CA SER A 37 14.76 -11.72 11.32
C SER A 37 13.57 -12.66 11.18
N VAL A 38 12.39 -12.11 10.85
CA VAL A 38 11.17 -12.88 10.68
C VAL A 38 11.12 -13.55 9.31
N THR A 39 11.61 -12.92 8.25
CA THR A 39 11.62 -13.53 6.89
C THR A 39 12.51 -14.76 6.77
N VAL A 40 13.52 -14.93 7.64
CA VAL A 40 14.39 -16.12 7.68
C VAL A 40 13.62 -17.39 8.03
N ILE A 41 12.45 -17.28 8.69
CA ILE A 41 11.64 -18.44 9.05
C ILE A 41 10.94 -18.97 7.78
N PRO A 42 11.21 -20.22 7.34
CA PRO A 42 10.53 -20.78 6.18
C PRO A 42 9.02 -20.89 6.43
N VAL A 43 8.23 -20.63 5.39
CA VAL A 43 6.74 -20.56 5.41
C VAL A 43 6.17 -19.41 6.24
N MET A 44 6.52 -19.29 7.52
CA MET A 44 6.02 -18.24 8.41
C MET A 44 6.56 -16.86 8.06
N GLY A 45 7.83 -16.76 7.65
CA GLY A 45 8.47 -15.49 7.33
C GLY A 45 7.75 -14.70 6.24
N PRO A 46 7.41 -15.30 5.09
CA PRO A 46 6.59 -14.65 4.06
C PRO A 46 5.20 -14.21 4.55
N VAL A 47 4.54 -15.01 5.39
CA VAL A 47 3.21 -14.67 5.95
C VAL A 47 3.33 -13.46 6.87
N PHE A 48 4.24 -13.49 7.84
CA PHE A 48 4.46 -12.37 8.73
C PHE A 48 4.92 -11.12 7.99
N TYR A 49 5.75 -11.26 6.96
CA TYR A 49 6.14 -10.16 6.10
C TYR A 49 4.92 -9.45 5.49
N MET A 50 3.95 -10.18 4.95
CA MET A 50 2.71 -9.59 4.42
C MET A 50 1.92 -8.81 5.47
N PHE A 51 1.89 -9.30 6.72
CA PHE A 51 1.17 -8.64 7.82
C PHE A 51 1.90 -7.42 8.39
N VAL A 52 3.22 -7.48 8.51
CA VAL A 52 4.04 -6.45 9.17
C VAL A 52 4.49 -5.37 8.19
N SER A 53 4.74 -5.72 6.93
CA SER A 53 5.17 -4.75 5.92
C SER A 53 3.99 -3.91 5.46
N ASN A 54 3.71 -2.83 6.19
CA ASN A 54 2.73 -1.85 5.74
C ASN A 54 3.35 -0.98 4.65
N ARG A 55 3.27 -1.45 3.39
CA ARG A 55 3.71 -0.71 2.20
C ARG A 55 2.61 0.22 1.65
N THR A 56 1.66 0.64 2.48
CA THR A 56 0.67 1.61 2.04
C THR A 56 1.40 2.91 1.72
N PRO A 57 1.34 3.43 0.48
CA PRO A 57 1.99 4.68 0.14
C PRO A 57 1.45 5.78 1.07
N PRO A 58 2.30 6.75 1.47
CA PRO A 58 1.84 7.85 2.31
C PRO A 58 0.62 8.49 1.67
N GLN A 59 -0.46 8.60 2.44
CA GLN A 59 -1.71 9.18 1.99
C GLN A 59 -1.43 10.56 1.39
N HIS A 60 -2.04 10.91 0.26
CA HIS A 60 -1.80 12.20 -0.38
C HIS A 60 -2.02 13.34 0.63
N VAL A 61 -1.19 14.39 0.61
CA VAL A 61 -1.26 15.53 1.56
C VAL A 61 -2.67 16.13 1.62
N CYS A 62 -3.40 16.04 0.50
CA CYS A 62 -4.78 16.49 0.41
C CYS A 62 -5.83 15.62 1.13
N LEU A 63 -5.45 14.48 1.69
CA LEU A 63 -6.28 13.59 2.50
C LEU A 63 -5.66 13.30 3.88
N GLN A 64 -4.42 13.72 4.13
CA GLN A 64 -3.79 13.58 5.44
C GLN A 64 -4.53 14.39 6.51
N ASP A 65 -4.59 13.82 7.69
CA ASP A 65 -5.34 14.30 8.87
C ASP A 65 -4.48 15.25 9.74
N ASN A 66 -3.46 15.89 9.17
CA ASN A 66 -2.44 16.64 9.96
C ASN A 66 -2.89 18.06 10.36
N GLY A 67 -4.17 18.40 10.18
CA GLY A 67 -4.68 19.74 10.44
C GLY A 67 -5.12 19.93 11.90
N PRO A 68 -5.29 21.18 12.37
CA PRO A 68 -5.87 21.45 13.68
C PRO A 68 -7.26 20.82 13.82
N ARG A 69 -7.68 20.50 15.05
CA ARG A 69 -9.02 19.96 15.36
C ARG A 69 -10.09 20.82 14.69
N GLY A 70 -10.93 20.22 13.84
CA GLY A 70 -11.97 20.90 13.06
C GLY A 70 -11.64 21.11 11.58
N SER A 71 -10.38 20.93 11.17
CA SER A 71 -9.96 21.04 9.76
C SER A 71 -10.62 20.02 8.82
N TYR A 72 -11.00 18.85 9.35
CA TYR A 72 -11.66 17.78 8.60
C TYR A 72 -13.02 18.20 8.03
N LEU A 73 -13.81 18.94 8.81
CA LEU A 73 -15.14 19.37 8.38
C LEU A 73 -15.03 20.38 7.23
N HIS A 74 -14.12 21.34 7.36
CA HIS A 74 -13.88 22.35 6.33
C HIS A 74 -13.36 21.72 5.03
N ARG A 75 -12.43 20.78 5.14
CA ARG A 75 -11.86 20.03 4.02
C ARG A 75 -12.90 19.16 3.32
N HIS A 76 -13.73 18.45 4.09
CA HIS A 76 -14.81 17.62 3.57
C HIS A 76 -15.86 18.45 2.81
N LEU A 77 -16.24 19.60 3.36
CA LEU A 77 -17.19 20.52 2.71
C LEU A 77 -16.65 21.05 1.38
N ILE A 78 -15.36 21.41 1.30
CA ILE A 78 -14.73 21.86 0.05
C ILE A 78 -14.67 20.72 -0.97
N MET A 79 -14.20 19.54 -0.57
CA MET A 79 -14.07 18.41 -1.51
C MET A 79 -15.41 17.90 -2.02
N SER A 80 -16.45 17.88 -1.19
CA SER A 80 -17.79 17.45 -1.64
C SER A 80 -18.35 18.33 -2.76
N LYS A 81 -18.05 19.65 -2.75
CA LYS A 81 -18.44 20.57 -3.82
C LYS A 81 -17.63 20.35 -5.08
N PHE A 82 -16.33 20.08 -4.94
CA PHE A 82 -15.44 19.82 -6.06
C PHE A 82 -15.81 18.53 -6.80
N TYR A 83 -16.03 17.42 -6.08
CA TYR A 83 -16.49 16.17 -6.67
C TYR A 83 -17.85 16.30 -7.36
N LYS A 84 -18.80 17.01 -6.75
CA LYS A 84 -20.10 17.27 -7.41
C LYS A 84 -19.97 18.11 -8.68
N ARG A 85 -18.96 18.98 -8.78
CA ARG A 85 -18.70 19.78 -9.99
C ARG A 85 -18.11 18.91 -11.09
N ILE A 86 -17.09 18.11 -10.78
CA ILE A 86 -16.48 17.18 -11.74
C ILE A 86 -17.52 16.18 -12.25
N ALA A 87 -18.28 15.54 -11.35
CA ALA A 87 -19.32 14.61 -11.75
C ALA A 87 -20.42 15.24 -12.62
N LYS A 88 -20.65 16.56 -12.48
CA LYS A 88 -21.57 17.31 -13.34
C LYS A 88 -20.94 17.70 -14.67
N GLU A 89 -19.66 18.04 -14.70
CA GLU A 89 -18.92 18.34 -15.93
C GLU A 89 -18.77 17.08 -16.80
N ASP A 90 -18.42 15.93 -16.19
CA ASP A 90 -18.35 14.64 -16.87
C ASP A 90 -19.74 14.20 -17.40
N GLY A 91 -20.79 14.32 -16.57
CA GLY A 91 -22.16 13.99 -17.00
C GLY A 91 -22.73 14.94 -18.07
N VAL A 92 -22.25 16.18 -18.15
CA VAL A 92 -22.61 17.13 -19.23
C VAL A 92 -21.83 16.83 -20.51
N SER A 93 -20.61 16.29 -20.42
CA SER A 93 -19.85 15.81 -21.58
C SER A 93 -20.54 14.61 -22.24
N ASP A 94 -21.01 13.65 -21.45
CA ASP A 94 -21.72 12.46 -21.96
C ASP A 94 -23.06 12.83 -22.65
N GLU A 95 -23.80 13.81 -22.13
CA GLU A 95 -25.05 14.29 -22.76
C GLU A 95 -24.82 15.13 -24.04
N GLN A 96 -23.67 15.79 -24.17
CA GLN A 96 -23.32 16.54 -25.39
C GLN A 96 -22.81 15.65 -26.52
N GLU A 97 -22.17 14.52 -26.21
CA GLU A 97 -21.71 13.54 -27.19
C GLU A 97 -22.87 12.69 -27.76
N LEU A 98 -23.91 12.41 -26.96
CA LEU A 98 -25.13 11.72 -27.40
C LEU A 98 -26.09 12.56 -28.28
N ARG A 99 -25.83 13.86 -28.42
CA ARG A 99 -26.70 14.82 -29.11
C ARG A 99 -26.12 15.38 -30.41
N ASN A 100 -24.93 14.90 -30.81
CA ASN A 100 -24.30 15.10 -32.13
C ASN A 100 -24.32 13.79 -32.93
#